data_AF-A0A4V1IXQ4-F1
#
_entry.id   AF-A0A4V1IXQ4-F1
#
_cell.length_a   1.000
_cell.length_b   1.000
_cell.length_c   1.000
_cell.angle_alpha   90.00
_cell.angle_beta   90.00
_cell.angle_gamma   90.00
#
_symmetry.space_group_name_H-M   'P 1'
#
loop_
_entity.id
_entity.type
_entity.pdbx_description
1 polymer ?
#
loop_
_entity_poly.entity_id
_entity_poly.type
_entity_poly.pdbx_seq_one_letter_code
_entity_poly.pdbx_strand_id
1 'polypeptide(L)'
;YIFVCTHGERDCRCGEKGGKFHEALEHAVNQDTQIDGVSDVHVHRISHIGGHKYAANAILYPNGDWYGHLQVGQEYELLETLQKGQGMKEHWRGRIGLDKKEQEA
;
A
#
# COMPACT_ATOMS: atom_id res chain seq x y z
N TYR A 1 8.53 1.92 -4.83
CA TYR A 1 7.55 1.06 -5.55
C TYR A 1 6.40 0.72 -4.62
N ILE A 2 5.17 0.75 -5.12
CA ILE A 2 3.97 0.34 -4.38
C ILE A 2 3.24 -0.73 -5.17
N PHE A 3 2.96 -1.87 -4.54
CA PHE A 3 2.24 -2.97 -5.15
C PHE A 3 0.89 -3.18 -4.46
N VAL A 4 -0.22 -3.06 -5.20
CA VAL A 4 -1.58 -3.18 -4.66
C VAL A 4 -2.23 -4.46 -5.14
N CYS A 5 -2.73 -5.28 -4.21
CA CYS A 5 -3.49 -6.48 -4.54
C CYS A 5 -4.86 -6.09 -5.12
N THR A 6 -5.08 -6.41 -6.40
CA THR A 6 -6.36 -6.14 -7.10
C THR A 6 -7.05 -7.43 -7.58
N HIS A 7 -6.62 -8.59 -7.09
CA HIS A 7 -7.15 -9.87 -7.53
C HIS A 7 -8.55 -10.14 -6.97
N GLY A 8 -9.56 -10.20 -7.83
CA GLY A 8 -10.96 -10.38 -7.45
C GLY A 8 -11.48 -11.82 -7.34
N GLU A 9 -10.79 -12.81 -7.91
CA GLU A 9 -11.33 -14.19 -7.99
C GLU A 9 -11.25 -14.93 -6.64
N ARG A 10 -10.22 -14.66 -5.83
CA ARG A 10 -10.08 -15.29 -4.51
C ARG A 10 -11.05 -14.71 -3.47
N ASP A 11 -11.27 -13.40 -3.53
CA ASP A 11 -12.18 -12.65 -2.67
C ASP A 11 -12.49 -11.30 -3.33
N CYS A 12 -13.77 -10.96 -3.47
CA CYS A 12 -14.19 -9.75 -4.18
C CYS A 12 -13.65 -8.47 -3.55
N ARG A 13 -13.37 -8.44 -2.24
CA ARG A 13 -12.88 -7.24 -1.55
C ARG A 13 -11.52 -6.79 -2.08
N CYS A 14 -10.67 -7.72 -2.50
CA CYS A 14 -9.38 -7.37 -3.11
C CYS A 14 -9.59 -6.75 -4.50
N GLY A 15 -10.50 -7.30 -5.30
CA GLY A 15 -10.86 -6.70 -6.60
C GLY A 15 -11.51 -5.32 -6.44
N GLU A 16 -12.49 -5.19 -5.56
CA GLU A 16 -13.27 -3.98 -5.37
C GLU A 16 -12.50 -2.89 -4.61
N LYS A 17 -12.07 -3.16 -3.36
CA LYS A 17 -11.38 -2.16 -2.54
C LYS A 17 -9.97 -1.92 -3.04
N GLY A 18 -9.24 -2.99 -3.38
CA GLY A 18 -7.89 -2.89 -3.92
C GLY A 18 -7.86 -2.19 -5.27
N GLY A 19 -8.79 -2.50 -6.17
CA GLY A 19 -8.92 -1.82 -7.46
C GLY A 19 -9.16 -0.31 -7.32
N LYS A 20 -10.17 0.08 -6.52
CA LYS A 20 -10.48 1.49 -6.27
C LYS A 20 -9.30 2.25 -5.65
N PHE A 21 -8.63 1.63 -4.67
CA PHE A 21 -7.46 2.25 -4.03
C PHE A 21 -6.29 2.39 -5.01
N HIS A 22 -6.03 1.38 -5.85
CA HIS A 22 -4.98 1.46 -6.88
C HIS A 22 -5.24 2.63 -7.84
N GLU A 23 -6.46 2.75 -8.37
CA GLU A 23 -6.82 3.83 -9.30
C GLU A 23 -6.63 5.21 -8.68
N ALA A 24 -7.04 5.37 -7.42
CA ALA A 24 -6.85 6.63 -6.69
C ALA A 24 -5.36 6.93 -6.46
N LEU A 25 -4.56 5.92 -6.09
CA LEU A 25 -3.13 6.07 -5.85
C LEU A 25 -2.35 6.39 -7.14
N GLU A 26 -2.70 5.73 -8.25
CA GLU A 26 -2.14 6.02 -9.57
C GLU A 26 -2.48 7.46 -10.00
N HIS A 27 -3.70 7.91 -9.73
CA HIS A 27 -4.07 9.30 -9.96
C HIS A 27 -3.23 10.26 -9.11
N ALA A 28 -3.08 9.98 -7.81
CA ALA A 28 -2.31 10.81 -6.89
C ALA A 28 -0.83 10.93 -7.30
N VAL A 29 -0.19 9.85 -7.75
CA VAL A 29 1.21 9.88 -8.21
C VAL A 29 1.38 10.68 -9.50
N ASN A 30 0.38 10.68 -10.38
CA ASN A 30 0.41 11.42 -11.64
C ASN A 30 -0.01 12.90 -11.50
N GLN A 31 -0.60 13.28 -10.37
CA GLN A 31 -0.81 14.69 -10.04
C GLN A 31 0.52 15.29 -9.56
N ASP A 32 0.76 16.56 -9.88
CA ASP A 32 1.92 17.29 -9.37
C ASP A 32 1.73 17.56 -7.87
N THR A 33 2.08 16.56 -7.06
CA THR A 33 2.00 16.63 -5.61
C THR A 33 3.24 17.35 -5.08
N GLN A 34 3.10 18.23 -4.08
CA GLN A 34 4.24 18.87 -3.41
C GLN A 34 5.08 17.89 -2.54
N ILE A 35 4.92 16.58 -2.73
CA ILE A 35 5.68 15.56 -2.01
C ILE A 35 6.93 15.24 -2.82
N ASP A 36 8.09 15.52 -2.23
CA ASP A 36 9.39 15.26 -2.85
C ASP A 36 9.54 13.79 -3.26
N GLY A 37 10.03 13.56 -4.48
CA GLY A 37 10.33 12.23 -5.01
C GLY A 37 9.11 11.40 -5.44
N VAL A 38 7.89 11.96 -5.45
CA VAL A 38 6.69 11.22 -5.92
C VAL A 38 6.76 10.87 -7.41
N SER A 39 7.43 11.70 -8.23
CA SER A 39 7.63 11.43 -9.66
C SER A 39 8.34 10.11 -9.96
N ASP A 40 9.12 9.58 -9.00
CA ASP A 40 9.88 8.34 -9.13
C ASP A 40 9.13 7.14 -8.50
N VAL A 41 7.91 7.34 -8.03
CA VAL A 41 7.09 6.28 -7.43
C VAL A 41 6.36 5.52 -8.53
N HIS A 42 6.66 4.23 -8.65
CA HIS A 42 5.90 3.33 -9.52
C HIS A 42 4.84 2.56 -8.72
N VAL A 43 3.60 2.58 -9.21
CA VAL A 43 2.45 1.86 -8.65
C VAL A 43 2.07 0.71 -9.57
N HIS A 44 1.87 -0.48 -9.01
CA HIS A 44 1.55 -1.67 -9.79
C HIS A 44 0.41 -2.48 -9.17
N ARG A 45 -0.42 -3.06 -10.05
CA ARG A 45 -1.39 -4.10 -9.69
C ARG A 45 -0.67 -5.43 -9.53
N ILE A 46 -1.01 -6.18 -8.48
CA ILE A 46 -0.49 -7.54 -8.27
C ILE A 46 -1.60 -8.55 -7.94
N SER A 47 -1.26 -9.83 -8.10
CA SER A 47 -2.09 -10.97 -7.71
C SER A 47 -2.28 -11.06 -6.20
N HIS A 48 -3.06 -12.04 -5.74
CA HIS A 48 -3.38 -12.19 -4.33
C HIS A 48 -2.14 -12.51 -3.47
N ILE A 49 -1.92 -11.72 -2.42
CA ILE A 49 -0.79 -11.85 -1.49
C ILE A 49 -1.18 -12.37 -0.09
N GLY A 50 -2.40 -12.88 0.05
CA GLY A 50 -2.96 -13.26 1.36
C GLY A 50 -3.56 -12.07 2.11
N GLY A 51 -4.27 -12.35 3.20
CA GLY A 51 -4.87 -11.29 4.03
C GLY A 51 -6.00 -10.51 3.35
N HIS A 52 -6.82 -11.13 2.50
CA HIS A 52 -7.97 -10.46 1.84
C HIS A 52 -8.96 -9.82 2.83
N LYS A 53 -9.04 -10.33 4.07
CA LYS A 53 -9.82 -9.71 5.15
C LYS A 53 -9.35 -8.28 5.49
N TYR A 54 -8.09 -7.96 5.16
CA TYR A 54 -7.46 -6.65 5.30
C TYR A 54 -7.45 -5.84 4.00
N ALA A 55 -8.25 -6.18 2.99
CA ALA A 55 -8.28 -5.38 1.76
C ALA A 55 -8.78 -3.93 2.03
N ALA A 56 -8.22 -2.90 1.38
CA ALA A 56 -7.16 -2.95 0.37
C ALA A 56 -5.76 -3.21 0.97
N ASN A 57 -4.98 -4.08 0.31
CA ASN A 57 -3.62 -4.43 0.74
C ASN A 57 -2.58 -3.84 -0.22
N ALA A 58 -1.49 -3.30 0.34
CA ALA A 58 -0.35 -2.80 -0.43
C ALA A 58 0.99 -3.25 0.18
N ILE A 59 2.03 -3.35 -0.65
CA ILE A 59 3.42 -3.58 -0.22
C ILE A 59 4.27 -2.40 -0.71
N LEU A 60 5.01 -1.78 0.20
CA LEU A 60 5.89 -0.64 -0.06
C LEU A 60 7.36 -1.08 -0.08
N TYR A 61 8.06 -0.84 -1.19
CA TYR A 61 9.50 -1.07 -1.35
C TYR A 61 10.25 0.25 -1.50
N PRO A 62 11.47 0.36 -0.94
CA PRO A 62 12.42 -0.74 -0.69
C PRO A 62 12.28 -1.48 0.66
N ASN A 63 11.59 -0.92 1.64
CA ASN A 63 11.54 -1.50 3.00
C ASN A 63 10.83 -2.87 3.06
N GLY A 64 9.91 -3.13 2.13
CA GLY A 64 9.07 -4.33 2.14
C GLY A 64 8.01 -4.30 3.24
N ASP A 65 7.46 -3.11 3.51
CA ASP A 65 6.39 -2.89 4.48
C ASP A 65 5.03 -3.31 3.90
N TRP A 66 4.24 -4.01 4.69
CA TRP A 66 2.90 -4.46 4.31
C TRP A 66 1.85 -3.58 4.98
N TYR A 67 0.89 -3.13 4.20
CA TYR A 67 -0.24 -2.33 4.66
C TYR A 67 -1.57 -3.00 4.30
N GLY A 68 -2.58 -2.79 5.15
CA GLY A 68 -3.94 -3.27 4.95
C GLY A 68 -4.97 -2.25 5.43
N HIS A 69 -6.25 -2.53 5.16
CA HIS A 69 -7.38 -1.66 5.44
C HIS A 69 -7.26 -0.27 4.85
N LEU A 70 -6.49 -0.12 3.76
CA LEU A 70 -6.31 1.15 3.08
C LEU A 70 -7.64 1.58 2.45
N GLN A 71 -7.91 2.88 2.54
CA GLN A 71 -9.13 3.51 2.06
C GLN A 71 -8.79 4.58 1.02
N VAL A 72 -9.72 4.79 0.09
CA VAL A 72 -9.64 5.92 -0.82
C VAL A 72 -9.65 7.22 -0.01
N GLY A 73 -8.75 8.14 -0.31
CA GLY A 73 -8.47 9.36 0.46
C GLY A 73 -7.20 9.28 1.31
N GLN A 74 -6.57 8.11 1.43
CA GLN A 74 -5.30 7.93 2.18
C GLN A 74 -4.07 7.83 1.26
N GLU A 75 -4.20 8.15 -0.02
CA GLU A 75 -3.15 7.97 -1.02
C GLU A 75 -1.91 8.80 -0.68
N TYR A 76 -2.11 10.08 -0.37
CA TYR A 76 -1.03 11.00 0.00
C TYR A 76 -0.33 10.59 1.30
N GLU A 77 -1.09 10.12 2.29
CA GLU A 77 -0.52 9.59 3.55
C GLU A 77 0.36 8.37 3.28
N LEU A 78 -0.03 7.49 2.36
CA LEU A 78 0.77 6.34 1.96
C LEU A 78 2.03 6.74 1.18
N LEU A 79 1.94 7.75 0.30
CA LEU A 79 3.09 8.30 -0.43
C LEU A 79 4.10 8.95 0.53
N GLU A 80 3.63 9.75 1.49
CA GLU A 80 4.48 10.30 2.55
C GLU A 80 5.13 9.19 3.38
N THR A 81 4.38 8.14 3.70
CA THR A 81 4.88 6.98 4.44
C THR A 81 5.99 6.27 3.68
N LEU A 82 5.86 6.13 2.36
CA LEU A 82 6.91 5.57 1.51
C LEU A 82 8.20 6.41 1.57
N GLN A 83 8.09 7.73 1.50
CA GLN A 83 9.25 8.63 1.55
C GLN A 83 9.92 8.67 2.93
N LYS A 84 9.11 8.73 4.00
CA LYS A 84 9.60 8.82 5.39
C LYS A 84 10.06 7.46 5.94
N GLY A 85 9.62 6.35 5.34
CA GLY A 85 9.87 4.99 5.81
C GLY A 85 9.08 4.60 7.07
N GLN A 86 8.14 5.44 7.49
CA GLN A 86 7.27 5.25 8.66
C GLN A 86 5.97 6.04 8.51
N GLY A 87 4.87 5.55 9.09
CA GLY A 87 3.55 6.15 9.01
C GLY A 87 2.44 5.10 9.00
N MET A 88 1.19 5.56 9.11
CA MET A 88 -0.02 4.72 9.05
C MET A 88 0.04 3.47 9.95
N LYS A 89 0.45 3.61 11.22
CA LYS A 89 0.68 2.48 12.14
C LYS A 89 -0.51 1.53 12.26
N GLU A 90 -1.73 2.07 12.30
CA GLU A 90 -2.98 1.29 12.37
C GLU A 90 -3.23 0.42 11.12
N HIS A 91 -2.62 0.77 9.99
CA HIS A 91 -2.71 0.03 8.73
C HIS A 91 -1.53 -0.90 8.50
N TRP A 92 -0.43 -0.72 9.25
CA TRP A 92 0.79 -1.49 9.06
C TRP A 92 0.63 -2.91 9.60
N ARG A 93 1.08 -3.88 8.80
CA ARG A 93 0.91 -5.32 9.04
C ARG A 93 2.24 -6.05 9.26
N GLY A 94 3.35 -5.32 9.26
CA GLY A 94 4.68 -5.87 9.40
C GLY A 94 5.58 -5.56 8.21
N ARG A 95 6.86 -5.90 8.36
CA ARG A 95 7.91 -5.71 7.36
C ARG A 95 8.58 -7.03 7.08
N ILE A 96 8.83 -7.33 5.80
CA ILE A 96 9.57 -8.53 5.43
C ILE A 96 10.97 -8.53 6.08
N GLY A 97 11.37 -9.68 6.59
CA GLY A 97 12.68 -9.85 7.22
C GLY A 97 12.74 -9.48 8.70
N LEU A 98 11.68 -8.91 9.29
CA LEU A 98 11.58 -8.71 10.73
C LEU A 98 10.94 -9.92 11.41
N ASP A 99 11.43 -10.27 12.59
CA ASP A 99 10.79 -11.22 13.48
C ASP A 99 9.61 -10.60 14.25
N LYS A 100 8.89 -11.43 15.01
CA LYS A 100 7.70 -10.96 15.74
C LYS A 100 8.01 -9.83 16.73
N LYS A 101 9.14 -9.90 17.44
CA LYS A 101 9.53 -8.89 18.44
C LYS A 101 9.99 -7.61 17.77
N GLU A 102 10.72 -7.73 16.66
CA GLU A 102 11.19 -6.59 15.89
C GLU A 102 10.05 -5.78 15.27
N GLN A 103 8.91 -6.43 14.97
CA GLN A 103 7.71 -5.73 14.50
C GLN A 103 6.96 -4.96 15.61
N GLU A 104 7.25 -5.19 16.88
CA GLU A 104 6.55 -4.53 18.00
C GLU A 104 7.22 -3.19 18.41
N ALA A 105 8.40 -2.90 17.86
CA ALA A 105 9.21 -1.70 18.14
C ALA A 105 8.72 -0.46 17.37
#